data_AF-A0AA90YT94-F1
#
_entry.id   AF-A0AA90YT94-F1
#
_cell.length_a   1.000
_cell.length_b   1.000
_cell.length_c   1.000
_cell.angle_alpha   90.00
_cell.angle_beta   90.00
_cell.angle_gamma   90.00
#
_symmetry.space_group_name_H-M   'P 1'
#
loop_
_entity.id
_entity.type
_entity.pdbx_description
1 polymer ?
#
loop_
_entity_poly.entity_id
_entity_poly.type
_entity_poly.pdbx_seq_one_letter_code
_entity_poly.pdbx_strand_id
1 'polypeptide(L)'
;MQKQDSINVLGGVLAPCSRDPLTGFFRDGACNTCPEDQGSHTVCAVMTAEFLAFSKYVGNDLSTARPEFDFPGLKPGDSWCLCAGRFLQAHDEGCAPKVHLEATHQRALEIVPLDILLQNKANA
;
A
#
# COMPACT_ATOMS: atom_id res chain seq x y z
N MET A 1 18.29 6.61 -6.44
CA MET A 1 17.32 5.92 -5.57
C MET A 1 18.04 5.20 -4.45
N GLN A 2 18.31 5.91 -3.36
CA GLN A 2 18.79 5.30 -2.12
C GLN A 2 17.57 4.92 -1.29
N LYS A 3 17.42 3.63 -1.00
CA LYS A 3 16.32 3.13 -0.17
C LYS A 3 16.50 3.62 1.26
N GLN A 4 15.38 3.99 1.90
CA GLN A 4 15.37 4.25 3.33
C GLN A 4 15.44 2.95 4.15
N ASP A 5 15.70 3.09 5.45
CA ASP A 5 15.73 1.96 6.37
C ASP A 5 14.39 1.22 6.34
N SER A 6 14.45 -0.08 6.06
CA SER A 6 13.30 -0.98 5.96
C SER A 6 12.72 -1.29 7.35
N ILE A 7 12.10 -0.28 7.96
CA ILE A 7 11.48 -0.33 9.28
C ILE A 7 9.96 -0.17 9.10
N ASN A 8 9.19 -0.99 9.80
CA ASN A 8 7.73 -0.93 9.76
C ASN A 8 7.17 0.11 10.75
N VAL A 9 5.87 0.42 10.64
CA VAL A 9 5.20 1.41 11.51
C VAL A 9 5.16 1.02 13.00
N LEU A 10 5.53 -0.20 13.36
CA LEU A 10 5.66 -0.68 14.74
C LEU A 10 7.11 -0.61 15.26
N GLY A 11 8.05 -0.10 14.46
CA GLY A 11 9.47 0.01 14.79
C GLY A 11 10.28 -1.27 14.58
N GLY A 12 9.67 -2.33 14.00
CA GLY A 12 10.34 -3.59 13.68
C GLY A 12 10.87 -3.64 12.24
N VAL A 13 11.49 -4.78 11.87
CA VAL A 13 11.91 -5.03 10.48
C VAL A 13 10.69 -5.05 9.56
N LEU A 14 10.80 -4.41 8.39
CA LEU A 14 9.76 -4.42 7.38
C LEU A 14 9.58 -5.81 6.77
N ALA A 15 8.40 -6.41 6.98
CA ALA A 15 8.01 -7.66 6.35
C ALA A 15 7.74 -7.46 4.84
N PRO A 16 7.89 -8.50 4.02
CA PRO A 16 7.41 -8.47 2.64
C PRO A 16 5.88 -8.28 2.60
N CYS A 17 5.41 -7.51 1.63
CA CYS A 17 3.98 -7.25 1.41
C CYS A 17 3.38 -8.27 0.44
N SER A 18 3.97 -8.45 -0.74
CA SER A 18 3.53 -9.46 -1.73
C SER A 18 4.65 -9.81 -2.71
N ARG A 19 4.66 -11.04 -3.20
CA ARG A 19 5.55 -11.48 -4.31
C ARG A 19 4.79 -11.95 -5.53
N ASP A 20 3.48 -12.15 -5.39
CA ASP A 20 2.57 -12.54 -6.47
C ASP A 20 1.17 -11.98 -6.14
N PRO A 21 0.76 -10.85 -6.74
CA PRO A 21 1.53 -10.05 -7.70
C PRO A 21 2.74 -9.33 -7.05
N LEU A 22 3.83 -9.16 -7.80
CA LEU A 22 5.03 -8.47 -7.31
C LEU A 22 4.76 -6.98 -7.10
N THR A 23 4.87 -6.54 -5.85
CA THR A 23 4.53 -5.18 -5.43
C THR A 23 5.77 -4.34 -5.09
N GLY A 24 5.54 -3.10 -4.64
CA GLY A 24 6.54 -2.16 -4.17
C GLY A 24 7.03 -1.22 -5.27
N PHE A 25 7.41 -0.01 -4.87
CA PHE A 25 8.00 0.99 -5.77
C PHE A 25 9.26 0.44 -6.46
N PHE A 26 10.08 -0.30 -5.72
CA PHE A 26 11.29 -0.96 -6.21
C PHE A 26 11.04 -2.32 -6.89
N ARG A 27 9.78 -2.81 -6.92
CA ARG A 27 9.43 -4.18 -7.34
C ARG A 27 10.25 -5.25 -6.60
N ASP A 28 10.45 -5.07 -5.31
CA ASP A 28 11.15 -6.02 -4.42
C ASP A 28 10.19 -6.80 -3.49
N GLY A 29 8.89 -6.58 -3.66
CA GLY A 29 7.84 -7.21 -2.88
C GLY A 29 7.61 -6.62 -1.48
N ALA A 30 8.28 -5.52 -1.13
CA ALA A 30 8.09 -4.81 0.12
C ALA A 30 7.74 -3.34 -0.14
N CYS A 31 7.11 -2.68 0.84
CA CYS A 31 6.72 -1.27 0.72
C CYS A 31 7.87 -0.32 1.03
N ASN A 32 9.06 -0.67 0.53
CA ASN A 32 10.25 0.16 0.61
C ASN A 32 10.08 1.43 -0.23
N THR A 33 10.62 2.53 0.27
CA THR A 33 10.50 3.85 -0.36
C THR A 33 11.84 4.59 -0.40
N CYS A 34 11.86 5.73 -1.09
CA CYS A 34 12.99 6.66 -1.20
C CYS A 34 12.45 8.08 -1.46
N PRO A 35 13.31 9.11 -1.48
CA PRO A 35 12.87 10.46 -1.83
C PRO A 35 12.24 10.59 -3.22
N GLU A 36 12.60 9.72 -4.17
CA GLU A 36 12.05 9.72 -5.53
C GLU A 36 10.65 9.13 -5.62
N ASP A 37 10.22 8.33 -4.64
CA ASP A 37 8.86 7.81 -4.52
C ASP A 37 7.91 8.88 -3.96
N GLN A 38 7.56 9.84 -4.82
CA GLN A 38 6.67 10.96 -4.48
C GLN A 38 5.25 10.51 -4.11
N GLY A 39 4.84 9.30 -4.52
CA GLY A 39 3.57 8.70 -4.15
C GLY A 39 3.56 8.13 -2.72
N SER A 40 4.73 7.88 -2.13
CA SER A 40 4.89 7.17 -0.86
C SER A 40 4.15 5.84 -0.86
N HIS A 41 4.59 4.89 -1.69
CA HIS A 41 4.05 3.52 -1.78
C HIS A 41 4.44 2.69 -0.54
N THR A 42 4.03 3.15 0.64
CA THR A 42 4.52 2.72 1.95
C THR A 42 3.48 1.93 2.75
N VAL A 43 2.20 1.92 2.33
CA VAL A 43 1.13 1.19 3.02
C VAL A 43 0.89 -0.16 2.36
N CYS A 44 1.16 -1.26 3.07
CA CYS A 44 0.81 -2.60 2.58
C CYS A 44 -0.66 -2.88 2.87
N ALA A 45 -1.50 -2.81 1.85
CA ALA A 45 -2.93 -3.00 1.96
C ALA A 45 -3.41 -4.26 1.25
N VAL A 46 -4.46 -4.89 1.78
CA VAL A 46 -5.19 -6.00 1.19
C VAL A 46 -6.39 -5.44 0.44
N MET A 47 -6.38 -5.57 -0.88
CA MET A 47 -7.40 -4.98 -1.73
C MET A 47 -8.78 -5.52 -1.39
N THR A 48 -9.78 -4.65 -1.40
CA THR A 48 -11.20 -5.00 -1.32
C THR A 48 -11.91 -4.57 -2.59
N ALA A 49 -13.08 -5.14 -2.87
CA ALA A 49 -13.85 -4.76 -4.06
C ALA A 49 -14.29 -3.29 -3.99
N GLU A 50 -14.66 -2.84 -2.79
CA GLU A 50 -15.08 -1.49 -2.48
C GLU A 50 -13.94 -0.49 -2.72
N PHE A 51 -12.74 -0.79 -2.20
CA PHE A 51 -11.57 0.05 -2.41
C PHE A 51 -11.19 0.13 -3.89
N LEU A 52 -11.15 -1.00 -4.61
CA LEU A 52 -10.77 -1.00 -6.03
C LEU A 52 -11.76 -0.19 -6.88
N ALA A 53 -13.05 -0.30 -6.60
CA ALA A 53 -14.08 0.50 -7.27
C ALA A 53 -13.93 2.00 -6.97
N PHE A 54 -13.77 2.36 -5.69
CA PHE A 54 -13.54 3.74 -5.26
C PHE A 54 -12.26 4.33 -5.88
N SER A 55 -11.15 3.60 -5.75
CA SER A 55 -9.83 4.01 -6.25
C SER A 55 -9.89 4.29 -7.76
N LYS A 56 -10.56 3.43 -8.53
CA LYS A 56 -10.80 3.65 -9.96
C LYS A 56 -11.65 4.90 -10.22
N TYR A 57 -12.74 5.08 -9.47
CA TYR A 57 -13.62 6.24 -9.60
C TYR A 57 -12.88 7.57 -9.37
N VAL A 58 -11.96 7.63 -8.41
CA VAL A 58 -11.14 8.82 -8.11
C VAL A 58 -9.84 8.92 -8.94
N GLY A 59 -9.76 8.16 -10.04
CA GLY A 59 -8.68 8.27 -11.03
C GLY A 59 -7.41 7.46 -10.73
N ASN A 60 -7.47 6.51 -9.81
CA ASN A 60 -6.39 5.56 -9.49
C ASN A 60 -6.83 4.12 -9.80
N ASP A 61 -6.95 3.80 -11.09
CA ASP A 61 -7.39 2.46 -11.53
C ASP A 61 -6.29 1.41 -11.30
N LEU A 62 -6.45 0.66 -10.21
CA LEU A 62 -5.61 -0.49 -9.86
C LEU A 62 -6.18 -1.82 -10.32
N SER A 63 -7.38 -1.83 -10.93
CA SER A 63 -8.09 -3.06 -11.32
C SER A 63 -7.83 -3.47 -12.77
N THR A 64 -7.61 -2.49 -13.65
CA THR A 64 -7.33 -2.75 -15.06
C THR A 64 -5.87 -3.12 -15.26
N ALA A 65 -5.60 -4.28 -15.88
CA ALA A 65 -4.25 -4.69 -16.26
C ALA A 65 -3.58 -3.67 -17.19
N ARG A 66 -2.30 -3.43 -16.97
CA ARG A 66 -1.43 -2.59 -17.82
C ARG A 66 -0.16 -3.38 -18.16
N PRO A 67 -0.22 -4.27 -19.17
CA PRO A 67 0.94 -5.08 -19.60
C PRO A 67 2.16 -4.22 -19.96
N GLU A 68 1.94 -3.00 -20.47
CA GLU A 68 3.00 -2.03 -20.78
C GLU A 68 3.82 -1.60 -19.55
N PHE A 69 3.29 -1.80 -18.33
CA PHE A 69 3.95 -1.51 -17.06
C PHE A 69 4.17 -2.75 -16.19
N ASP A 70 4.03 -3.95 -16.77
CA ASP A 70 4.09 -5.23 -16.05
C ASP A 70 3.17 -5.24 -14.82
N PHE A 71 1.97 -4.67 -14.99
CA PHE A 71 0.97 -4.57 -13.93
C PHE A 71 -0.24 -5.45 -14.27
N PRO A 72 -0.51 -6.51 -13.51
CA PRO A 72 -1.53 -7.50 -13.85
C PRO A 72 -2.97 -7.02 -13.63
N GLY A 73 -3.15 -5.88 -12.94
CA GLY A 73 -4.44 -5.48 -12.38
C GLY A 73 -4.76 -6.30 -11.12
N LEU A 74 -5.20 -5.61 -10.07
CA LEU A 74 -5.42 -6.20 -8.76
C LEU A 74 -6.86 -6.67 -8.59
N LYS A 75 -7.03 -7.66 -7.73
CA LYS A 75 -8.30 -8.27 -7.32
C LYS A 75 -8.47 -8.19 -5.81
N PRO A 76 -9.70 -8.31 -5.30
CA PRO A 76 -9.91 -8.44 -3.86
C PRO A 76 -9.10 -9.60 -3.28
N GLY A 77 -8.41 -9.35 -2.17
CA GLY A 77 -7.49 -10.29 -1.52
C GLY A 77 -6.01 -10.10 -1.89
N ASP A 78 -5.69 -9.41 -2.99
CA ASP A 78 -4.30 -9.13 -3.32
C ASP A 78 -3.68 -8.14 -2.32
N SER A 79 -2.44 -8.38 -1.92
CA SER A 79 -1.65 -7.43 -1.13
C SER A 79 -0.85 -6.51 -2.05
N TRP A 80 -0.93 -5.19 -1.83
CA TRP A 80 -0.25 -4.19 -2.64
C TRP A 80 0.26 -3.01 -1.82
N CYS A 81 1.37 -2.41 -2.26
CA CYS A 81 1.95 -1.23 -1.65
C CYS A 81 1.27 0.00 -2.24
N LEU A 82 0.33 0.56 -1.50
CA LEU A 82 -0.44 1.74 -1.88
C LEU A 82 0.29 3.02 -1.49
N CYS A 83 0.08 4.05 -2.31
CA CYS A 83 0.38 5.43 -1.92
C CYS A 83 -0.33 5.78 -0.60
N ALA A 84 0.41 6.23 0.40
CA ALA A 84 -0.14 6.56 1.71
C ALA A 84 -1.29 7.58 1.65
N GLY A 85 -1.17 8.59 0.78
CA GLY A 85 -2.24 9.57 0.55
C GLY A 85 -3.50 8.97 -0.08
N ARG A 86 -3.38 7.95 -0.94
CA ARG A 86 -4.55 7.26 -1.53
C ARG A 86 -5.25 6.36 -0.52
N PHE A 87 -4.48 5.74 0.38
CA PHE A 87 -5.05 5.02 1.51
C PHE A 87 -5.83 5.97 2.44
N LEU A 88 -5.25 7.11 2.82
CA LEU A 88 -5.93 8.09 3.68
C LEU A 88 -7.21 8.63 3.02
N GLN A 89 -7.15 8.97 1.74
CA GLN A 89 -8.32 9.39 0.96
C GLN A 89 -9.45 8.33 1.03
N ALA A 90 -9.12 7.05 0.87
CA ALA A 90 -10.11 5.98 0.97
C ALA A 90 -10.65 5.81 2.40
N HIS A 91 -9.83 6.04 3.42
CA HIS A 91 -10.27 6.00 4.81
C HIS A 91 -11.29 7.09 5.13
N ASP A 92 -11.01 8.33 4.72
CA ASP A 92 -11.90 9.47 4.96
C ASP A 92 -13.27 9.28 4.26
N GLU A 93 -13.29 8.53 3.16
CA GLU A 93 -14.50 8.16 2.40
C GLU A 93 -15.13 6.82 2.87
N GLY A 94 -14.61 6.21 3.94
CA GLY A 94 -15.18 4.99 4.54
C GLY A 94 -14.98 3.71 3.73
N CYS A 95 -14.03 3.69 2.79
CA CYS A 95 -13.75 2.57 1.89
C CYS A 95 -12.29 2.09 1.96
N ALA A 96 -11.56 2.42 3.03
CA ALA A 96 -10.18 1.97 3.21
C ALA A 96 -10.08 0.42 3.21
N PRO A 97 -9.06 -0.13 2.50
CA PRO A 97 -8.74 -1.54 2.58
C PRO A 97 -8.10 -1.89 3.93
N LYS A 98 -7.99 -3.19 4.23
CA LYS A 98 -7.25 -3.65 5.42
C LYS A 98 -5.74 -3.51 5.22
N VAL A 99 -4.98 -3.36 6.31
CA VAL A 99 -3.53 -3.08 6.29
C VAL A 99 -2.73 -4.12 7.08
N HIS A 100 -1.63 -4.59 6.50
CA HIS A 100 -0.60 -5.35 7.21
C HIS A 100 0.43 -4.40 7.83
N LEU A 101 0.39 -4.23 9.14
CA LEU A 101 1.22 -3.23 9.85
C LEU A 101 2.71 -3.58 9.76
N GLU A 102 3.06 -4.86 9.91
CA GLU A 102 4.44 -5.35 9.86
C GLU A 102 5.07 -5.16 8.46
N ALA A 103 4.25 -5.06 7.41
CA ALA A 103 4.66 -4.82 6.02
C ALA A 103 4.45 -3.36 5.56
N THR A 104 3.96 -2.48 6.44
CA THR A 104 3.75 -1.05 6.18
C THR A 104 4.94 -0.27 6.71
N HIS A 105 5.59 0.49 5.83
CA HIS A 105 6.84 1.20 6.12
C HIS A 105 6.60 2.39 7.04
N GLN A 106 7.54 2.69 7.95
CA GLN A 106 7.41 3.75 8.96
C GLN A 106 7.09 5.13 8.38
N ARG A 107 7.60 5.43 7.17
CA ARG A 107 7.28 6.67 6.43
C ARG A 107 5.81 6.86 6.08
N ALA A 108 4.99 5.82 6.11
CA ALA A 108 3.54 5.99 6.02
C ALA A 108 3.02 6.95 7.11
N LEU A 109 3.66 6.99 8.28
CA LEU A 109 3.30 7.86 9.42
C LEU A 109 3.53 9.35 9.17
N GLU A 110 4.27 9.73 8.11
CA GLU A 110 4.37 11.13 7.67
C GLU A 110 3.03 11.65 7.10
N ILE A 111 2.15 10.74 6.66
CA ILE A 111 0.89 11.05 5.98
C ILE A 111 -0.31 10.45 6.71
N VAL A 112 -0.21 9.22 7.20
CA VAL A 112 -1.29 8.46 7.82
C VAL A 112 -0.98 8.23 9.31
N PRO A 113 -1.75 8.82 10.23
CA PRO A 113 -1.64 8.53 11.66
C PRO A 113 -1.70 7.04 11.99
N LEU A 114 -0.92 6.61 13.01
CA LEU A 114 -0.82 5.20 13.40
C LEU A 114 -2.16 4.61 13.85
N ASP A 115 -2.99 5.39 14.53
CA ASP A 115 -4.32 4.97 14.99
C ASP A 115 -5.24 4.64 13.81
N ILE A 116 -5.17 5.37 12.70
CA ILE A 116 -5.90 5.05 11.47
C ILE A 116 -5.43 3.72 10.87
N LEU A 117 -4.12 3.48 10.84
CA LEU A 117 -3.58 2.19 10.38
C LEU A 117 -4.04 1.03 11.29
N LEU A 118 -4.06 1.25 12.62
CA LEU A 118 -4.54 0.27 13.60
C LEU A 118 -6.03 -0.06 13.45
N GLN A 119 -6.88 0.94 13.20
CA GLN A 119 -8.31 0.75 12.95
C GLN A 119 -8.56 -0.14 11.72
N ASN A 120 -7.66 -0.08 10.75
CA ASN A 120 -7.73 -0.83 9.50
C ASN A 120 -6.85 -2.09 9.47
N LYS A 121 -6.32 -2.53 10.62
CA LYS A 121 -5.45 -3.71 10.69
C LYS A 121 -6.12 -4.96 10.09
N ALA A 122 -5.40 -5.68 9.23
CA ALA A 122 -5.78 -7.00 8.75
C ALA A 122 -5.65 -8.04 9.88
N ASN A 123 -6.62 -8.95 9.99
CA ASN A 123 -6.51 -10.07 10.92
C ASN A 123 -5.42 -11.04 10.44
N ALA A 124 -4.69 -11.61 11.39
CA ALA A 124 -3.68 -12.64 11.14
C ALA A 124 -4.32 -13.96 10.66
#